data_AF-A0A1E3U8U0-F1
#
_entry.id   AF-A0A1E3U8U0-F1
#
_cell.length_a   1.000
_cell.length_b   1.000
_cell.length_c   1.000
_cell.angle_alpha   90.00
_cell.angle_beta   90.00
_cell.angle_gamma   90.00
#
_symmetry.space_group_name_H-M   'P 1'
#
loop_
_entity.id
_entity.type
_entity.pdbx_description
1 polymer ?
#
loop_
_entity_poly.entity_id
_entity_poly.type
_entity_poly.pdbx_seq_one_letter_code
_entity_poly.pdbx_strand_id
1 'polypeptide(L)'
;MEDKKIINVNMLGGFSLSQGKEPIPLEYANTTKMIQLLISVLAAGNAGIPRKQLIDRLYGNDVLEDPAVTLRVNAHRLRKYLKKTEAFKDADCIRIKLGNYFWDRNEVPVELDTEVFVNAYEQAEMETDEETKLSYLMKACRVYQGDFLPELGGEEWVAIACADYQKKYFECLKEAEIILLKQDRHEELLELSEQACRYYPYEEFYLLQIDCLMSLGRFKEAMEVYEKATTFYFEELGLTPSEEMVERFHAMSDKVQYHAVVMTDIKQGLQEEKFQSGAYFCTYPGFTDCYHIVCRMLERNGQSAYLMLCTMVDREGRPLTDEVKLEKYMEKLKLAIGTSLRKGDFYTRYGMNQYLMLLNGLRLEDCVIIQHRIDGRFLSFGLKARAAIEYKVQPAAEDSLPKENITFTKTNSLWD
;
A
#
# COMPACT_ATOMS: atom_id res chain seq x y z
N MET A 1 15.46 34.46 -33.66
CA MET A 1 15.07 34.15 -32.28
C MET A 1 15.49 32.72 -32.06
N GLU A 2 16.43 32.46 -31.14
CA GLU A 2 16.73 31.08 -30.75
C GLU A 2 15.44 30.41 -30.29
N ASP A 3 15.18 29.18 -30.75
CA ASP A 3 14.10 28.34 -30.20
C ASP A 3 14.41 28.12 -28.72
N LYS A 4 13.77 28.93 -27.87
CA LYS A 4 13.89 28.79 -26.42
C LYS A 4 13.23 27.48 -26.03
N LYS A 5 14.05 26.52 -25.57
CA LYS A 5 13.57 25.20 -25.14
C LYS A 5 12.63 25.35 -23.93
N ILE A 6 11.49 24.69 -24.00
CA ILE A 6 10.48 24.68 -22.93
C ILE A 6 10.97 23.82 -21.77
N ILE A 7 10.77 24.31 -20.55
CA ILE A 7 11.03 23.58 -19.30
C ILE A 7 9.71 23.00 -18.80
N ASN A 8 9.63 21.69 -18.66
CA ASN A 8 8.49 21.01 -18.07
C ASN A 8 8.64 21.06 -16.54
N VAL A 9 7.58 21.49 -15.87
CA VAL A 9 7.50 21.64 -14.43
C VAL A 9 6.46 20.67 -13.91
N ASN A 10 6.90 19.67 -13.16
CA ASN A 10 6.01 18.73 -12.50
C ASN A 10 5.76 19.21 -11.07
N MET A 11 4.50 19.18 -10.66
CA MET A 11 4.03 19.49 -9.31
C MET A 11 3.00 18.48 -8.79
N LEU A 12 2.37 17.69 -9.66
CA LEU A 12 1.53 16.55 -9.32
C LEU A 12 2.42 15.31 -9.18
N GLY A 13 2.44 14.69 -8.00
CA GLY A 13 3.33 13.56 -7.69
C GLY A 13 4.74 13.93 -7.23
N GLY A 14 5.02 15.22 -7.01
CA GLY A 14 6.33 15.72 -6.55
C GLY A 14 6.89 16.84 -7.42
N PHE A 15 7.70 17.72 -6.81
CA PHE A 15 8.32 18.81 -7.58
C PHE A 15 9.56 18.36 -8.35
N SER A 16 9.52 18.49 -9.68
CA SER A 16 10.68 18.25 -10.53
C SER A 16 10.66 19.12 -11.79
N LEU A 17 11.85 19.31 -12.37
CA LEU A 17 12.06 20.09 -13.59
C LEU A 17 12.71 19.20 -14.65
N SER A 18 12.28 19.32 -15.89
CA SER A 18 12.92 18.64 -17.01
C SER A 18 12.93 19.50 -18.28
N GLN A 19 13.87 19.23 -19.17
CA GLN A 19 13.89 19.79 -20.53
C GLN A 19 13.71 18.64 -21.51
N GLY A 20 12.52 18.52 -22.09
CA GLY A 20 12.16 17.32 -22.85
C GLY A 20 12.16 16.08 -21.95
N LYS A 21 13.05 15.13 -22.22
CA LYS A 21 13.22 13.90 -21.40
C LYS A 21 14.37 14.00 -20.39
N GLU A 22 15.17 15.07 -20.44
CA GLU A 22 16.34 15.21 -19.58
C GLU A 22 15.95 15.90 -18.26
N PRO A 23 16.15 15.26 -17.10
CA PRO A 23 15.87 15.88 -15.81
C PRO A 23 16.86 17.01 -15.54
N ILE A 24 16.37 18.09 -14.91
CA ILE A 24 17.19 19.21 -14.44
C ILE A 24 17.34 19.03 -12.92
N PRO A 25 18.46 18.43 -12.46
CA PRO A 25 18.63 18.14 -11.04
C PRO A 25 18.76 19.43 -10.24
N LEU A 26 18.01 19.51 -9.15
CA LEU A 26 18.15 20.55 -8.15
C LEU A 26 19.07 20.05 -7.03
N GLU A 27 20.07 20.85 -6.67
CA GLU A 27 21.07 20.52 -5.64
C GLU A 27 20.50 20.65 -4.22
N TYR A 28 19.35 21.30 -4.09
CA TYR A 28 18.71 21.61 -2.82
C TYR A 28 17.37 20.89 -2.73
N ALA A 29 17.04 20.43 -1.52
CA ALA A 29 15.74 19.83 -1.25
C ALA A 29 14.60 20.82 -1.49
N ASN A 30 13.44 20.29 -1.89
CA ASN A 30 12.22 21.04 -2.18
C ASN A 30 11.70 21.82 -0.96
N THR A 31 12.07 21.40 0.24
CA THR A 31 11.73 22.04 1.53
C THR A 31 12.58 23.28 1.85
N THR A 32 13.65 23.55 1.11
CA THR A 32 14.47 24.75 1.38
C THR A 32 13.71 26.02 0.97
N LYS A 33 13.84 27.11 1.75
CA LYS A 33 13.15 28.39 1.45
C LYS A 33 13.48 28.96 0.06
N MET A 34 14.64 28.63 -0.49
CA MET A 34 15.02 29.01 -1.84
C MET A 34 14.23 28.25 -2.91
N ILE A 35 14.04 26.93 -2.75
CA ILE A 35 13.25 26.12 -3.68
C ILE A 35 11.75 26.33 -3.45
N GLN A 36 11.28 26.49 -2.21
CA GLN A 36 9.89 26.88 -1.92
C GLN A 36 9.53 28.23 -2.58
N LEU A 37 10.48 29.17 -2.65
CA LEU A 37 10.30 30.43 -3.39
C LEU A 37 10.11 30.17 -4.89
N LEU A 38 10.93 29.30 -5.49
CA LEU A 38 10.79 28.91 -6.89
C LEU A 38 9.42 28.26 -7.15
N ILE A 39 9.07 27.26 -6.34
CA ILE A 39 7.78 26.55 -6.41
C ILE A 39 6.62 27.53 -6.30
N SER A 40 6.64 28.44 -5.31
CA SER A 40 5.56 29.42 -5.09
C SER A 40 5.39 30.38 -6.27
N VAL A 41 6.48 30.78 -6.92
CA VAL A 41 6.44 31.68 -8.08
C VAL A 41 5.95 30.95 -9.34
N LEU A 42 6.38 29.69 -9.54
CA LEU A 42 5.91 28.86 -10.65
C LEU A 42 4.42 28.52 -10.49
N ALA A 43 4.01 28.05 -9.31
CA ALA A 43 2.63 27.64 -9.01
C ALA A 43 1.62 28.80 -9.09
N ALA A 44 2.08 30.05 -8.97
CA ALA A 44 1.24 31.24 -9.14
C ALA A 44 0.96 31.58 -10.62
N GLY A 45 1.58 30.87 -11.56
CA GLY A 45 1.35 31.03 -13.00
C GLY A 45 1.60 32.44 -13.51
N ASN A 46 0.84 32.84 -14.53
CA ASN A 46 0.95 34.16 -15.17
C ASN A 46 0.49 35.33 -14.28
N ALA A 47 -0.36 35.06 -13.28
CA ALA A 47 -0.83 36.09 -12.34
C ALA A 47 0.29 36.56 -11.40
N GLY A 48 1.24 35.66 -11.10
CA GLY A 48 2.27 35.86 -10.09
C GLY A 48 1.71 35.90 -8.68
N ILE A 49 2.61 35.96 -7.70
CA ILE A 49 2.28 35.96 -6.29
C ILE A 49 2.58 37.34 -5.66
N PRO A 50 1.62 37.96 -4.96
CA PRO A 50 1.85 39.19 -4.21
C PRO A 50 2.95 39.01 -3.17
N ARG A 51 3.83 40.01 -3.03
CA ARG A 51 4.94 39.98 -2.07
C ARG A 51 4.50 39.60 -0.65
N LYS A 52 3.38 40.14 -0.18
CA LYS A 52 2.85 39.84 1.17
C LYS A 52 2.50 38.35 1.30
N GLN A 53 1.80 37.79 0.32
CA GLN A 53 1.44 36.38 0.30
C GLN A 53 2.67 35.47 0.19
N LEU A 54 3.66 35.87 -0.61
CA LEU A 54 4.91 35.11 -0.74
C LEU A 54 5.75 35.12 0.55
N ILE A 55 5.77 36.25 1.27
CA ILE A 55 6.40 36.32 2.61
C ILE A 55 5.69 35.38 3.56
N ASP A 56 4.36 35.40 3.58
CA ASP A 56 3.54 34.58 4.47
C ASP A 56 3.74 33.08 4.20
N ARG A 57 3.70 32.65 2.93
CA ARG A 57 3.98 31.25 2.55
C ARG A 57 5.37 30.77 2.95
N LEU A 58 6.37 31.65 2.86
CA LEU A 58 7.75 31.25 3.14
C LEU A 58 8.13 31.39 4.61
N TYR A 59 7.54 32.32 5.34
CA TYR A 59 8.02 32.70 6.68
C TYR A 59 6.90 32.94 7.68
N GLY A 60 5.65 32.54 7.40
CA GLY A 60 4.49 32.83 8.27
C GLY A 60 4.65 32.31 9.71
N ASN A 61 5.46 31.26 9.90
CA ASN A 61 5.79 30.69 11.20
C ASN A 61 7.14 31.18 11.78
N ASP A 62 7.90 31.98 11.04
CA ASP A 62 9.24 32.44 11.42
C ASP A 62 9.18 33.86 12.00
N VAL A 63 9.90 34.09 13.11
CA VAL A 63 10.11 35.44 13.65
C VAL A 63 11.29 36.09 12.92
N LEU A 64 11.00 37.04 12.02
CA LEU A 64 12.01 37.77 11.25
C LEU A 64 11.95 39.28 11.55
N GLU A 65 13.12 39.92 11.68
CA GLU A 65 13.21 41.39 11.86
C GLU A 65 12.71 42.16 10.63
N ASP A 66 13.09 41.74 9.43
CA ASP A 66 12.60 42.29 8.16
C ASP A 66 12.39 41.15 7.13
N PRO A 67 11.19 40.53 7.10
CA PRO A 67 10.85 39.46 6.14
C PRO A 67 11.02 39.88 4.68
N ALA A 68 10.93 41.17 4.44
CA ALA A 68 10.92 41.82 3.15
C ALA A 68 12.34 41.99 2.57
N VAL A 69 13.32 42.25 3.43
CA VAL A 69 14.76 42.13 3.10
C VAL A 69 15.12 40.67 2.88
N THR A 70 14.72 39.78 3.78
CA THR A 70 15.02 38.34 3.70
C THR A 70 14.53 37.73 2.39
N LEU A 71 13.30 38.04 1.97
CA LEU A 71 12.77 37.61 0.67
C LEU A 71 13.62 38.10 -0.51
N ARG A 72 14.06 39.37 -0.51
CA ARG A 72 14.91 39.91 -1.59
C ARG A 72 16.26 39.20 -1.66
N VAL A 73 16.86 38.91 -0.51
CA VAL A 73 18.11 38.17 -0.43
C VAL A 73 17.93 36.75 -0.96
N ASN A 74 16.87 36.05 -0.56
CA ASN A 74 16.58 34.70 -1.06
C ASN A 74 16.24 34.68 -2.56
N ALA A 75 15.52 35.67 -3.07
CA ALA A 75 15.28 35.82 -4.51
C ALA A 75 16.57 36.07 -5.30
N HIS A 76 17.50 36.88 -4.76
CA HIS A 76 18.81 37.08 -5.39
C HIS A 76 19.64 35.80 -5.39
N ARG A 77 19.65 35.04 -4.29
CA ARG A 77 20.31 33.73 -4.19
C ARG A 77 19.72 32.73 -5.19
N LEU A 78 18.39 32.65 -5.29
CA LEU A 78 17.69 31.79 -6.24
C LEU A 78 18.07 32.14 -7.68
N ARG A 79 18.06 33.42 -8.06
CA ARG A 79 18.52 33.84 -9.40
C ARG A 79 19.96 33.42 -9.68
N LYS A 80 20.88 33.63 -8.73
CA LYS A 80 22.28 33.21 -8.88
C LYS A 80 22.43 31.69 -8.98
N TYR A 81 21.58 30.95 -8.27
CA TYR A 81 21.55 29.49 -8.32
C TYR A 81 21.07 29.00 -9.69
N LEU A 82 19.91 29.47 -10.16
CA LEU A 82 19.37 29.10 -11.48
C LEU A 82 20.36 29.43 -12.59
N LYS A 83 21.09 30.55 -12.51
CA LYS A 83 22.10 30.92 -13.52
C LYS A 83 23.26 29.95 -13.67
N LYS A 84 23.54 29.14 -12.65
CA LYS A 84 24.58 28.10 -12.72
C LYS A 84 24.09 26.82 -13.40
N THR A 85 22.77 26.68 -13.56
CA THR A 85 22.16 25.52 -14.21
C THR A 85 22.10 25.76 -15.72
N GLU A 86 22.65 24.84 -16.50
CA GLU A 86 22.73 24.95 -17.97
C GLU A 86 21.37 25.18 -18.62
N ALA A 87 20.29 24.65 -18.03
CA ALA A 87 18.93 24.80 -18.54
C ALA A 87 18.41 26.26 -18.50
N PHE A 88 18.89 27.08 -17.56
CA PHE A 88 18.43 28.46 -17.38
C PHE A 88 19.46 29.48 -17.89
N LYS A 89 20.75 29.13 -17.98
CA LYS A 89 21.84 30.04 -18.43
C LYS A 89 21.77 31.40 -17.70
N ASP A 90 22.12 32.50 -18.36
CA ASP A 90 22.09 33.84 -17.77
C ASP A 90 20.70 34.49 -17.66
N ALA A 91 19.61 33.75 -17.93
CA ALA A 91 18.24 34.25 -17.92
C ALA A 91 17.85 34.88 -16.57
N ASP A 92 17.07 35.96 -16.63
CA ASP A 92 16.43 36.53 -15.45
C ASP A 92 15.00 36.01 -15.32
N CYS A 93 14.88 34.80 -14.76
CA CYS A 93 13.63 34.05 -14.75
C CYS A 93 12.58 34.58 -13.77
N ILE A 94 12.96 35.37 -12.77
CA ILE A 94 12.06 35.83 -11.69
C ILE A 94 12.01 37.34 -11.69
N ARG A 95 10.86 37.91 -12.05
CA ARG A 95 10.65 39.36 -12.11
C ARG A 95 9.63 39.84 -11.10
N ILE A 96 9.69 41.14 -10.82
CA ILE A 96 8.73 41.83 -9.95
C ILE A 96 8.00 42.87 -10.80
N LYS A 97 6.67 42.79 -10.87
CA LYS A 97 5.81 43.74 -11.60
C LYS A 97 4.57 44.03 -10.75
N LEU A 98 4.27 45.30 -10.54
CA LEU A 98 3.13 45.76 -9.72
C LEU A 98 3.08 45.11 -8.31
N GLY A 99 4.24 44.81 -7.71
CA GLY A 99 4.33 44.20 -6.38
C GLY A 99 4.19 42.67 -6.35
N ASN A 100 3.99 42.02 -7.50
CA ASN A 100 3.92 40.57 -7.63
C ASN A 100 5.24 39.99 -8.13
N TYR A 101 5.62 38.84 -7.59
CA TYR A 101 6.71 38.00 -8.10
C TYR A 101 6.13 37.02 -9.11
N PHE A 102 6.71 36.92 -10.30
CA PHE A 102 6.27 35.99 -11.32
C PHE A 102 7.45 35.40 -12.09
N TRP A 103 7.23 34.23 -12.66
CA TRP A 103 8.16 33.60 -13.58
C TRP A 103 8.02 34.23 -14.96
N ASP A 104 9.11 34.74 -15.54
CA ASP A 104 9.10 35.34 -16.87
C ASP A 104 9.13 34.24 -17.94
N ARG A 105 7.93 33.82 -18.37
CA ARG A 105 7.76 32.80 -19.42
C ARG A 105 8.26 33.21 -20.80
N ASN A 106 8.40 34.52 -21.06
CA ASN A 106 9.01 34.97 -22.30
C ASN A 106 10.53 34.78 -22.27
N GLU A 107 11.11 34.87 -21.07
CA GLU A 107 12.53 34.63 -20.88
C GLU A 107 12.85 33.14 -20.89
N VAL A 108 12.13 32.36 -20.08
CA VAL A 108 12.24 30.89 -20.03
C VAL A 108 10.83 30.30 -20.11
N PRO A 109 10.42 29.77 -21.28
CA PRO A 109 9.14 29.10 -21.44
C PRO A 109 9.02 27.91 -20.49
N VAL A 110 7.89 27.82 -19.80
CA VAL A 110 7.57 26.69 -18.90
C VAL A 110 6.20 26.13 -19.25
N GLU A 111 6.07 24.81 -19.12
CA GLU A 111 4.79 24.09 -19.14
C GLU A 111 4.61 23.41 -17.79
N LEU A 112 3.52 23.73 -17.10
CA LEU A 112 3.21 23.15 -15.79
C LEU A 112 2.19 22.02 -15.97
N ASP A 113 2.48 20.86 -15.40
CA ASP A 113 1.54 19.73 -15.38
C ASP A 113 0.17 20.11 -14.79
N THR A 114 0.15 20.93 -13.74
CA THR A 114 -1.07 21.48 -13.13
C THR A 114 -1.89 22.33 -14.09
N GLU A 115 -1.27 23.14 -14.95
CA GLU A 115 -1.98 23.93 -15.96
C GLU A 115 -2.51 23.04 -17.08
N VAL A 116 -1.72 22.04 -17.50
CA VAL A 116 -2.16 21.05 -18.50
C VAL A 116 -3.35 20.24 -17.97
N PHE A 117 -3.30 19.84 -16.69
CA PHE A 117 -4.36 19.12 -16.00
C PHE A 117 -5.64 19.95 -15.90
N VAL A 118 -5.56 21.18 -15.36
CA VAL A 118 -6.73 22.06 -15.21
C VAL A 118 -7.34 22.40 -16.56
N ASN A 119 -6.53 22.70 -17.57
CA ASN A 119 -7.06 22.97 -18.90
C ASN A 119 -7.76 21.72 -19.49
N ALA A 120 -7.21 20.51 -19.31
CA ALA A 120 -7.87 19.29 -19.78
C ALA A 120 -9.21 19.06 -19.05
N TYR A 121 -9.26 19.27 -17.73
CA TYR A 121 -10.49 19.21 -16.93
C TYR A 121 -11.54 20.21 -17.42
N GLU A 122 -11.17 21.49 -17.58
CA GLU A 122 -12.10 22.55 -18.02
C GLU A 122 -12.61 22.31 -19.45
N GLN A 123 -11.77 21.82 -20.35
CA GLN A 123 -12.22 21.44 -21.70
C GLN A 123 -13.20 20.26 -21.66
N ALA A 124 -12.98 19.27 -20.78
CA ALA A 124 -13.91 18.15 -20.62
C ALA A 124 -15.27 18.59 -20.06
N GLU A 125 -15.31 19.58 -19.14
CA GLU A 125 -16.56 20.12 -18.60
C GLU A 125 -17.38 20.88 -19.64
N MET A 126 -16.72 21.58 -20.56
CA MET A 126 -17.37 22.36 -21.62
C MET A 126 -17.76 21.51 -22.84
N GLU A 127 -17.20 20.31 -22.98
CA GLU A 127 -17.43 19.45 -24.13
C GLU A 127 -18.74 18.64 -24.00
N THR A 128 -19.45 18.54 -25.11
CA THR A 128 -20.73 17.82 -25.21
C THR A 128 -20.61 16.53 -26.01
N ASP A 129 -19.65 16.45 -26.92
CA ASP A 129 -19.34 15.21 -27.64
C ASP A 129 -18.63 14.21 -26.71
N GLU A 130 -19.21 13.03 -26.55
CA GLU A 130 -18.77 12.04 -25.55
C GLU A 130 -17.34 11.54 -25.82
N GLU A 131 -16.96 11.36 -27.09
CA GLU A 131 -15.62 10.86 -27.45
C GLU A 131 -14.55 11.93 -27.27
N THR A 132 -14.83 13.16 -27.69
CA THR A 132 -13.94 14.30 -27.49
C THR A 132 -13.79 14.58 -25.99
N LYS A 133 -14.89 14.53 -25.23
CA LYS A 133 -14.87 14.65 -23.78
C LYS A 133 -14.01 13.57 -23.13
N LEU A 134 -14.20 12.30 -23.51
CA LEU A 134 -13.37 11.20 -23.02
C LEU A 134 -11.88 11.44 -23.29
N SER A 135 -11.51 11.97 -24.46
CA SER A 135 -10.12 12.27 -24.77
C SER A 135 -9.50 13.30 -23.81
N TYR A 136 -10.27 14.32 -23.39
CA TYR A 136 -9.84 15.30 -22.41
C TYR A 136 -9.77 14.72 -20.99
N LEU A 137 -10.76 13.92 -20.60
CA LEU A 137 -10.76 13.21 -19.31
C LEU A 137 -9.55 12.28 -19.18
N MET A 138 -9.29 11.46 -20.21
CA MET A 138 -8.11 10.59 -20.28
C MET A 138 -6.81 11.37 -20.21
N LYS A 139 -6.74 12.53 -20.89
CA LYS A 139 -5.57 13.42 -20.80
C LYS A 139 -5.36 13.94 -19.38
N ALA A 140 -6.42 14.41 -18.71
CA ALA A 140 -6.34 14.88 -17.33
C ALA A 140 -5.85 13.76 -16.41
N CYS A 141 -6.43 12.56 -16.52
CA CYS A 141 -6.03 11.40 -15.71
C CYS A 141 -4.56 11.03 -15.94
N ARG A 142 -4.07 11.01 -17.19
CA ARG A 142 -2.67 10.67 -17.52
C ARG A 142 -1.65 11.69 -17.02
N VAL A 143 -2.01 12.98 -17.00
CA VAL A 143 -1.14 14.06 -16.50
C VAL A 143 -1.05 14.02 -14.97
N TYR A 144 -2.10 13.55 -14.29
CA TYR A 144 -2.10 13.42 -12.84
C TYR A 144 -1.17 12.28 -12.38
N GLN A 145 -0.09 12.63 -11.68
CA GLN A 145 0.92 11.67 -11.19
C GLN A 145 0.95 11.51 -9.66
N GLY A 146 -0.09 11.98 -8.96
CA GLY A 146 -0.22 11.89 -7.51
C GLY A 146 -0.50 13.25 -6.88
N ASP A 147 -0.39 13.32 -5.55
CA ASP A 147 -0.69 14.51 -4.75
C ASP A 147 0.12 15.74 -5.20
N PHE A 148 -0.48 16.91 -5.02
CA PHE A 148 0.18 18.17 -5.34
C PHE A 148 1.25 18.48 -4.30
N LEU A 149 2.52 18.50 -4.74
CA LEU A 149 3.70 18.83 -3.92
C LEU A 149 3.72 18.10 -2.56
N PRO A 150 3.75 16.74 -2.53
CA PRO A 150 3.68 15.96 -1.30
C PRO A 150 4.77 16.33 -0.29
N GLU A 151 5.95 16.77 -0.74
CA GLU A 151 7.04 17.22 0.14
C GLU A 151 6.72 18.50 0.92
N LEU A 152 5.72 19.25 0.46
CA LEU A 152 5.21 20.48 1.07
C LEU A 152 3.78 20.32 1.61
N GLY A 153 3.28 19.09 1.77
CA GLY A 153 1.90 18.82 2.21
C GLY A 153 1.51 19.41 3.57
N GLY A 154 2.49 19.79 4.40
CA GLY A 154 2.25 20.51 5.67
C GLY A 154 1.94 22.00 5.52
N GLU A 155 2.14 22.59 4.33
CA GLU A 155 1.84 24.00 4.06
C GLU A 155 0.36 24.17 3.72
N GLU A 156 -0.34 25.11 4.37
CA GLU A 156 -1.79 25.30 4.22
C GLU A 156 -2.24 25.49 2.76
N TRP A 157 -1.51 26.30 2.01
CA TRP A 157 -1.83 26.56 0.59
C TRP A 157 -1.64 25.32 -0.29
N VAL A 158 -0.72 24.42 0.07
CA VAL A 158 -0.50 23.15 -0.65
C VAL A 158 -1.62 22.19 -0.32
N ALA A 159 -2.00 22.06 0.96
CA ALA A 159 -3.10 21.20 1.38
C ALA A 159 -4.43 21.57 0.70
N ILE A 160 -4.74 22.87 0.61
CA ILE A 160 -5.95 23.37 -0.07
C ILE A 160 -5.89 23.04 -1.58
N ALA A 161 -4.77 23.32 -2.23
CA ALA A 161 -4.62 23.02 -3.66
C ALA A 161 -4.65 21.52 -3.96
N CYS A 162 -4.01 20.71 -3.10
CA CYS A 162 -4.00 19.25 -3.22
C CYS A 162 -5.42 18.68 -3.14
N ALA A 163 -6.24 19.13 -2.19
CA ALA A 163 -7.63 18.71 -2.10
C ALA A 163 -8.44 19.07 -3.35
N ASP A 164 -8.20 20.26 -3.93
CA ASP A 164 -8.88 20.69 -5.16
C ASP A 164 -8.47 19.86 -6.38
N TYR A 165 -7.17 19.62 -6.58
CA TYR A 165 -6.67 18.77 -7.68
C TYR A 165 -7.13 17.32 -7.54
N GLN A 166 -7.08 16.77 -6.32
CA GLN A 166 -7.55 15.42 -6.04
C GLN A 166 -9.04 15.27 -6.33
N LYS A 167 -9.86 16.25 -5.92
CA LYS A 167 -11.29 16.26 -6.24
C LYS A 167 -11.53 16.24 -7.75
N LYS A 168 -10.88 17.14 -8.50
CA LYS A 168 -10.99 17.19 -9.97
C LYS A 168 -10.54 15.89 -10.62
N TYR A 169 -9.49 15.27 -10.10
CA TYR A 169 -8.99 13.99 -10.60
C TYR A 169 -10.03 12.89 -10.45
N PHE A 170 -10.64 12.75 -9.28
CA PHE A 170 -11.69 11.73 -9.06
C PHE A 170 -12.96 12.01 -9.87
N GLU A 171 -13.32 13.27 -10.09
CA GLU A 171 -14.40 13.64 -11.01
C GLU A 171 -14.07 13.19 -12.45
N CYS A 172 -12.85 13.48 -12.93
CA CYS A 172 -12.39 13.01 -14.24
C CYS A 172 -12.44 11.49 -14.37
N LEU A 173 -11.92 10.79 -13.36
CA LEU A 173 -11.83 9.33 -13.32
C LEU A 173 -13.22 8.70 -13.41
N LYS A 174 -14.16 9.19 -12.59
CA LYS A 174 -15.53 8.69 -12.53
C LYS A 174 -16.30 8.95 -13.82
N GLU A 175 -16.14 10.13 -14.42
CA GLU A 175 -16.78 10.43 -15.70
C GLU A 175 -16.19 9.58 -16.84
N ALA A 176 -14.87 9.38 -16.86
CA ALA A 176 -14.22 8.51 -17.84
C ALA A 176 -14.68 7.05 -17.69
N GLU A 177 -14.77 6.54 -16.46
CA GLU A 177 -15.29 5.21 -16.15
C GLU A 177 -16.69 5.00 -16.72
N ILE A 178 -17.62 5.93 -16.46
CA ILE A 178 -19.00 5.84 -16.96
C ILE A 178 -19.03 5.75 -18.49
N ILE A 179 -18.24 6.56 -19.19
CA ILE A 179 -18.19 6.57 -20.65
C ILE A 179 -17.56 5.27 -21.17
N LEU A 180 -16.43 4.85 -20.60
CA LEU A 180 -15.70 3.65 -21.04
C LEU A 180 -16.52 2.37 -20.83
N LEU A 181 -17.24 2.25 -19.71
CA LEU A 181 -18.15 1.14 -19.45
C LEU A 181 -19.30 1.11 -20.45
N LYS A 182 -19.91 2.27 -20.75
CA LYS A 182 -20.99 2.38 -21.74
C LYS A 182 -20.54 1.96 -23.15
N GLN A 183 -19.26 2.15 -23.46
CA GLN A 183 -18.66 1.83 -24.76
C GLN A 183 -17.96 0.45 -24.80
N ASP A 184 -18.04 -0.36 -23.72
CA ASP A 184 -17.34 -1.64 -23.57
C ASP A 184 -15.80 -1.55 -23.78
N ARG A 185 -15.19 -0.40 -23.45
CA ARG A 185 -13.75 -0.12 -23.62
C ARG A 185 -12.94 -0.54 -22.39
N HIS A 186 -13.01 -1.82 -22.04
CA HIS A 186 -12.43 -2.36 -20.81
C HIS A 186 -10.90 -2.23 -20.71
N GLU A 187 -10.17 -2.27 -21.83
CA GLU A 187 -8.70 -2.15 -21.82
C GLU A 187 -8.23 -0.76 -21.39
N GLU A 188 -8.91 0.29 -21.85
CA GLU A 188 -8.58 1.67 -21.46
C GLU A 188 -9.00 1.97 -20.02
N LEU A 189 -10.11 1.38 -19.58
CA LEU A 189 -10.54 1.47 -18.19
C LEU A 189 -9.58 0.71 -17.25
N LEU A 190 -9.01 -0.41 -17.72
CA LEU A 190 -7.96 -1.12 -17.01
C LEU A 190 -6.71 -0.24 -16.84
N GLU A 191 -6.22 0.40 -17.91
CA GLU A 191 -5.08 1.35 -17.84
C GLU A 191 -5.34 2.48 -16.82
N LEU A 192 -6.55 3.05 -16.86
CA LEU A 192 -6.97 4.14 -15.98
C LEU A 192 -7.00 3.70 -14.50
N SER A 193 -7.57 2.53 -14.22
CA SER A 193 -7.70 1.99 -12.86
C SER A 193 -6.36 1.53 -12.28
N GLU A 194 -5.45 0.98 -13.10
CA GLU A 194 -4.07 0.69 -12.70
C GLU A 194 -3.31 1.97 -12.31
N GLN A 195 -3.48 3.03 -13.09
CA GLN A 195 -2.87 4.33 -12.79
C GLN A 195 -3.43 4.92 -11.48
N ALA A 196 -4.74 4.89 -11.28
CA ALA A 196 -5.37 5.38 -10.04
C ALA A 196 -4.88 4.60 -8.82
N CYS A 197 -4.85 3.27 -8.93
CA CYS A 197 -4.40 2.36 -7.87
C CYS A 197 -2.96 2.61 -7.43
N ARG A 198 -2.08 3.09 -8.34
CA ARG A 198 -0.69 3.42 -8.01
C ARG A 198 -0.56 4.58 -7.02
N TYR A 199 -1.48 5.54 -7.06
CA TYR A 199 -1.45 6.72 -6.19
C TYR A 199 -2.38 6.55 -4.98
N TYR A 200 -3.54 5.94 -5.22
CA TYR A 200 -4.57 5.69 -4.23
C TYR A 200 -4.88 4.19 -4.26
N PRO A 201 -4.25 3.36 -3.40
CA PRO A 201 -4.48 1.92 -3.40
C PRO A 201 -5.83 1.55 -2.76
N TYR A 202 -6.91 2.21 -3.16
CA TYR A 202 -8.26 1.98 -2.68
C TYR A 202 -8.85 0.72 -3.31
N GLU A 203 -9.65 0.00 -2.52
CA GLU A 203 -10.23 -1.30 -2.91
C GLU A 203 -11.06 -1.20 -4.19
N GLU A 204 -11.77 -0.08 -4.37
CA GLU A 204 -12.57 0.22 -5.57
C GLU A 204 -11.78 0.11 -6.88
N PHE A 205 -10.51 0.54 -6.90
CA PHE A 205 -9.69 0.45 -8.12
C PHE A 205 -9.19 -0.96 -8.40
N TYR A 206 -8.95 -1.76 -7.35
CA TYR A 206 -8.63 -3.18 -7.54
C TYR A 206 -9.85 -3.94 -8.05
N LEU A 207 -11.05 -3.66 -7.51
CA LEU A 207 -12.30 -4.25 -7.98
C LEU A 207 -12.57 -3.90 -9.44
N LEU A 208 -12.38 -2.63 -9.82
CA LEU A 208 -12.52 -2.18 -11.20
C LEU A 208 -11.55 -2.88 -12.16
N GLN A 209 -10.28 -3.06 -11.76
CA GLN A 209 -9.30 -3.83 -12.54
C GLN A 209 -9.75 -5.28 -12.73
N ILE A 210 -10.22 -5.93 -11.65
CA ILE A 210 -10.72 -7.32 -11.68
C ILE A 210 -11.92 -7.42 -12.63
N ASP A 211 -12.90 -6.52 -12.51
CA ASP A 211 -14.12 -6.52 -13.32
C ASP A 211 -13.77 -6.28 -14.82
N CYS A 212 -12.82 -5.39 -15.13
CA CYS A 212 -12.29 -5.20 -16.49
C CYS A 212 -11.61 -6.47 -17.03
N LEU A 213 -10.70 -7.07 -16.26
CA LEU A 213 -9.97 -8.27 -16.67
C LEU A 213 -10.89 -9.47 -16.87
N MET A 214 -11.91 -9.62 -16.01
CA MET A 214 -12.96 -10.62 -16.17
C MET A 214 -13.76 -10.40 -17.46
N SER A 215 -14.13 -9.15 -17.77
CA SER A 215 -14.84 -8.79 -19.00
C SER A 215 -14.02 -9.08 -20.25
N LEU A 216 -12.69 -8.94 -20.16
CA LEU A 216 -11.72 -9.30 -21.20
C LEU A 216 -11.38 -10.81 -21.25
N GLY A 217 -11.91 -11.62 -20.34
CA GLY A 217 -11.62 -13.06 -20.22
C GLY A 217 -10.21 -13.38 -19.67
N ARG A 218 -9.51 -12.38 -19.13
CA ARG A 218 -8.14 -12.45 -18.56
C ARG A 218 -8.17 -12.86 -17.08
N PHE A 219 -8.85 -13.98 -16.77
CA PHE A 219 -9.11 -14.40 -15.38
C PHE A 219 -7.86 -14.66 -14.53
N LYS A 220 -6.75 -15.10 -15.15
CA LYS A 220 -5.48 -15.31 -14.42
C LYS A 220 -4.94 -14.00 -13.89
N GLU A 221 -4.91 -12.96 -14.73
CA GLU A 221 -4.47 -11.63 -14.34
C GLU A 221 -5.42 -11.02 -13.31
N ALA A 222 -6.73 -11.25 -13.45
CA ALA A 222 -7.71 -10.82 -12.46
C ALA A 222 -7.44 -11.45 -11.08
N MET A 223 -7.06 -12.72 -11.05
CA MET A 223 -6.66 -13.41 -9.81
C MET A 223 -5.36 -12.83 -9.23
N GLU A 224 -4.37 -12.51 -10.05
CA GLU A 224 -3.14 -11.85 -9.61
C GLU A 224 -3.41 -10.48 -8.97
N VAL A 225 -4.34 -9.69 -9.54
CA VAL A 225 -4.79 -8.42 -8.96
C VAL A 225 -5.48 -8.63 -7.62
N TYR A 226 -6.34 -9.63 -7.50
CA TYR A 226 -6.99 -9.99 -6.24
C TYR A 226 -5.98 -10.41 -5.16
N GLU A 227 -5.02 -11.27 -5.49
CA GLU A 227 -3.97 -11.69 -4.56
C GLU A 227 -3.13 -10.50 -4.10
N LYS A 228 -2.77 -9.60 -5.03
CA LYS A 228 -2.04 -8.37 -4.72
C LYS A 228 -2.83 -7.47 -3.77
N ALA A 229 -4.12 -7.27 -4.04
CA ALA A 229 -5.00 -6.46 -3.19
C ALA A 229 -5.11 -7.07 -1.78
N THR A 230 -5.47 -8.35 -1.70
CA THR A 230 -5.65 -9.03 -0.42
C THR A 230 -4.36 -9.12 0.39
N THR A 231 -3.21 -9.30 -0.25
CA THR A 231 -1.90 -9.23 0.42
C THR A 231 -1.66 -7.85 1.01
N PHE A 232 -1.87 -6.78 0.23
CA PHE A 232 -1.71 -5.42 0.73
C PHE A 232 -2.65 -5.11 1.91
N TYR A 233 -3.94 -5.39 1.77
CA TYR A 233 -4.92 -5.11 2.82
C TYR A 233 -4.71 -5.96 4.08
N PHE A 234 -4.33 -7.23 3.93
CA PHE A 234 -4.14 -8.12 5.07
C PHE A 234 -2.78 -7.92 5.76
N GLU A 235 -1.69 -7.82 5.00
CA GLU A 235 -0.33 -7.72 5.56
C GLU A 235 0.01 -6.31 6.03
N GLU A 236 -0.34 -5.27 5.27
CA GLU A 236 0.03 -3.88 5.61
C GLU A 236 -1.00 -3.20 6.51
N LEU A 237 -2.29 -3.50 6.33
CA LEU A 237 -3.38 -2.82 7.06
C LEU A 237 -4.11 -3.70 8.09
N GLY A 238 -3.88 -5.03 8.08
CA GLY A 238 -4.56 -5.97 8.97
C GLY A 238 -6.07 -6.09 8.71
N LEU A 239 -6.52 -5.71 7.51
CA LEU A 239 -7.92 -5.73 7.09
C LEU A 239 -8.24 -7.02 6.34
N THR A 240 -9.44 -7.56 6.57
CA THR A 240 -9.96 -8.69 5.80
C THR A 240 -10.55 -8.20 4.48
N PRO A 241 -10.53 -9.02 3.40
CA PRO A 241 -11.17 -8.67 2.14
C PRO A 241 -12.66 -8.35 2.33
N SER A 242 -13.18 -7.36 1.60
CA SER A 242 -14.61 -7.01 1.62
C SER A 242 -15.49 -8.10 0.99
N GLU A 243 -16.80 -8.00 1.20
CA GLU A 243 -17.79 -8.87 0.53
C GLU A 243 -17.68 -8.77 -0.99
N GLU A 244 -17.48 -7.57 -1.55
CA GLU A 244 -17.32 -7.37 -2.99
C GLU A 244 -16.08 -8.12 -3.53
N MET A 245 -14.95 -8.05 -2.82
CA MET A 245 -13.74 -8.81 -3.17
C MET A 245 -14.00 -10.32 -3.17
N VAL A 246 -14.70 -10.84 -2.15
CA VAL A 246 -15.02 -12.26 -2.04
C VAL A 246 -15.96 -12.71 -3.17
N GLU A 247 -16.95 -11.90 -3.54
CA GLU A 247 -17.84 -12.19 -4.67
C GLU A 247 -17.07 -12.34 -5.99
N ARG A 248 -16.13 -11.43 -6.28
CA ARG A 248 -15.29 -11.51 -7.49
C ARG A 248 -14.39 -12.75 -7.46
N PHE A 249 -13.81 -13.08 -6.31
CA PHE A 249 -13.02 -14.29 -6.15
C PHE A 249 -13.82 -15.55 -6.52
N HIS A 250 -15.07 -15.67 -6.05
CA HIS A 250 -15.93 -16.78 -6.42
C HIS A 250 -16.25 -16.79 -7.92
N ALA A 251 -16.61 -15.64 -8.49
CA ALA A 251 -16.92 -15.52 -9.91
C ALA A 251 -15.73 -15.90 -10.82
N MET A 252 -14.50 -15.52 -10.44
CA MET A 252 -13.28 -15.94 -11.12
C MET A 252 -13.01 -17.43 -10.95
N SER A 253 -13.13 -17.95 -9.72
CA SER A 253 -12.86 -19.37 -9.39
C SER A 253 -13.75 -20.32 -10.18
N ASP A 254 -15.04 -20.00 -10.33
CA ASP A 254 -16.00 -20.79 -11.10
C ASP A 254 -15.63 -20.86 -12.59
N LYS A 255 -15.02 -19.79 -13.13
CA LYS A 255 -14.61 -19.70 -14.54
C LYS A 255 -13.23 -20.31 -14.81
N VAL A 256 -12.28 -20.14 -13.88
CA VAL A 256 -10.95 -20.77 -13.94
C VAL A 256 -11.06 -22.30 -13.85
N GLN A 257 -11.97 -22.81 -13.00
CA GLN A 257 -12.29 -24.25 -12.94
C GLN A 257 -12.86 -24.80 -14.26
N TYR A 258 -13.58 -23.97 -15.03
CA TYR A 258 -14.15 -24.38 -16.32
C TYR A 258 -13.12 -24.48 -17.46
N HIS A 259 -11.92 -23.91 -17.32
CA HIS A 259 -10.83 -24.01 -18.30
C HIS A 259 -9.76 -25.05 -17.93
N ALA A 260 -9.71 -25.49 -16.68
CA ALA A 260 -8.80 -26.55 -16.21
C ALA A 260 -9.50 -27.93 -16.21
N VAL A 261 -10.00 -28.40 -17.36
CA VAL A 261 -10.59 -29.75 -17.46
C VAL A 261 -9.57 -30.75 -18.02
N VAL A 262 -8.56 -31.05 -17.21
CA VAL A 262 -7.90 -32.36 -17.19
C VAL A 262 -7.71 -32.72 -15.71
N MET A 263 -8.22 -33.87 -15.26
CA MET A 263 -8.15 -34.34 -13.86
C MET A 263 -6.70 -34.30 -13.29
N THR A 264 -5.71 -34.41 -14.17
CA THR A 264 -4.28 -34.32 -13.87
C THR A 264 -3.85 -32.91 -13.43
N ASP A 265 -4.40 -31.87 -14.05
CA ASP A 265 -4.04 -30.46 -13.80
C ASP A 265 -4.65 -29.97 -12.47
N ILE A 266 -5.88 -30.42 -12.15
CA ILE A 266 -6.50 -30.15 -10.85
C ILE A 266 -5.66 -30.77 -9.72
N LYS A 267 -5.22 -32.02 -9.87
CA LYS A 267 -4.38 -32.67 -8.86
C LYS A 267 -3.02 -31.96 -8.73
N GLN A 268 -2.48 -31.43 -9.82
CA GLN A 268 -1.23 -30.68 -9.81
C GLN A 268 -1.39 -29.31 -9.14
N GLY A 269 -2.51 -28.60 -9.37
CA GLY A 269 -2.83 -27.35 -8.69
C GLY A 269 -3.17 -27.51 -7.20
N LEU A 270 -3.65 -28.68 -6.79
CA LEU A 270 -3.89 -29.03 -5.38
C LEU A 270 -2.64 -29.55 -4.65
N GLN A 271 -1.53 -29.78 -5.36
CA GLN A 271 -0.28 -30.21 -4.72
C GLN A 271 0.44 -29.03 -4.09
N GLU A 272 1.01 -29.24 -2.91
CA GLU A 272 1.94 -28.27 -2.32
C GLU A 272 3.10 -28.01 -3.29
N GLU A 273 3.32 -26.75 -3.68
CA GLU A 273 4.35 -26.36 -4.65
C GLU A 273 5.77 -26.78 -4.24
N LYS A 274 6.00 -26.94 -2.93
CA LYS A 274 7.28 -27.38 -2.35
C LYS A 274 7.02 -28.40 -1.26
N PHE A 275 7.72 -29.52 -1.29
CA PHE A 275 7.70 -30.50 -0.20
C PHE A 275 8.21 -29.83 1.09
N GLN A 276 7.30 -29.51 2.01
CA GLN A 276 7.65 -29.06 3.35
C GLN A 276 7.68 -30.25 4.31
N SER A 277 8.73 -30.32 5.12
CA SER A 277 8.82 -31.29 6.21
C SER A 277 8.24 -30.64 7.46
N GLY A 278 7.12 -31.16 7.97
CA GLY A 278 6.47 -30.59 9.15
C GLY A 278 4.97 -30.39 8.95
N ALA A 279 4.33 -29.66 9.88
CA ALA A 279 2.91 -29.31 9.78
C ALA A 279 2.59 -28.37 8.61
N TYR A 280 1.34 -28.41 8.16
CA TYR A 280 0.83 -27.53 7.13
C TYR A 280 0.55 -26.13 7.71
N PHE A 281 1.21 -25.11 7.16
CA PHE A 281 0.96 -23.71 7.51
C PHE A 281 -0.08 -23.12 6.57
N CYS A 282 -1.16 -22.57 7.12
CA CYS A 282 -2.24 -21.99 6.33
C CYS A 282 -2.70 -20.63 6.87
N THR A 283 -3.46 -19.91 6.05
CA THR A 283 -4.18 -18.69 6.47
C THR A 283 -5.26 -19.05 7.48
N TYR A 284 -5.72 -18.08 8.27
CA TYR A 284 -6.75 -18.31 9.28
C TYR A 284 -8.09 -18.81 8.68
N PRO A 285 -8.55 -18.32 7.51
CA PRO A 285 -9.70 -18.92 6.81
C PRO A 285 -9.46 -20.40 6.45
N GLY A 286 -8.32 -20.71 5.84
CA GLY A 286 -7.97 -22.10 5.51
C GLY A 286 -7.87 -23.00 6.75
N PHE A 287 -7.35 -22.47 7.87
CA PHE A 287 -7.32 -23.17 9.14
C PHE A 287 -8.72 -23.47 9.68
N THR A 288 -9.67 -22.55 9.50
CA THR A 288 -11.07 -22.72 9.91
C THR A 288 -11.73 -23.85 9.11
N ASP A 289 -11.46 -23.93 7.81
CA ASP A 289 -11.91 -25.04 6.98
C ASP A 289 -11.28 -26.38 7.41
N CYS A 290 -9.97 -26.41 7.67
CA CYS A 290 -9.29 -27.58 8.21
C CYS A 290 -9.90 -28.03 9.55
N TYR A 291 -10.21 -27.09 10.45
CA TYR A 291 -10.85 -27.37 11.74
C TYR A 291 -12.23 -28.02 11.56
N HIS A 292 -13.09 -27.46 10.70
CA HIS A 292 -14.40 -28.04 10.41
C HIS A 292 -14.31 -29.44 9.83
N ILE A 293 -13.36 -29.67 8.90
CA ILE A 293 -13.13 -30.99 8.31
C ILE A 293 -12.70 -31.99 9.37
N VAL A 294 -11.73 -31.62 10.22
CA VAL A 294 -11.26 -32.49 11.30
C VAL A 294 -12.39 -32.82 12.26
N CYS A 295 -13.17 -31.84 12.73
CA CYS A 295 -14.30 -32.09 13.63
C CYS A 295 -15.30 -33.11 13.05
N ARG A 296 -15.67 -32.96 11.77
CA ARG A 296 -16.55 -33.91 11.06
C ARG A 296 -15.93 -35.31 10.92
N MET A 297 -14.60 -35.41 10.83
CA MET A 297 -13.89 -36.69 10.78
C MET A 297 -13.81 -37.38 12.15
N LEU A 298 -13.69 -36.62 13.23
CA LEU A 298 -13.64 -37.17 14.60
C LEU A 298 -14.93 -37.94 14.94
N GLU A 299 -16.10 -37.40 14.54
CA GLU A 299 -17.41 -38.04 14.73
C GLU A 299 -17.51 -39.46 14.14
N ARG A 300 -16.74 -39.75 13.09
CA ARG A 300 -16.84 -41.01 12.34
C ARG A 300 -15.83 -42.07 12.78
N ASN A 301 -14.65 -41.64 13.24
CA ASN A 301 -13.48 -42.52 13.36
C ASN A 301 -12.94 -42.64 14.80
N GLY A 302 -13.54 -41.96 15.78
CA GLY A 302 -13.13 -42.04 17.20
C GLY A 302 -11.69 -41.57 17.46
N GLN A 303 -11.13 -40.79 16.53
CA GLN A 303 -9.85 -40.13 16.73
C GLN A 303 -10.04 -38.92 17.66
N SER A 304 -8.97 -38.45 18.28
CA SER A 304 -8.96 -37.24 19.09
C SER A 304 -8.11 -36.18 18.41
N ALA A 305 -8.55 -34.92 18.51
CA ALA A 305 -7.76 -33.77 18.09
C ALA A 305 -7.83 -32.67 19.15
N TYR A 306 -6.78 -31.86 19.21
CA TYR A 306 -6.63 -30.79 20.18
C TYR A 306 -6.28 -29.48 19.48
N LEU A 307 -6.89 -28.40 19.94
CA LEU A 307 -6.45 -27.04 19.65
C LEU A 307 -5.38 -26.64 20.66
N MET A 308 -4.26 -26.13 20.17
CA MET A 308 -3.20 -25.58 20.99
C MET A 308 -2.88 -24.14 20.56
N LEU A 309 -3.05 -23.20 21.48
CA LEU A 309 -2.68 -21.80 21.29
C LEU A 309 -1.31 -21.56 21.93
N CYS A 310 -0.36 -21.06 21.14
CA CYS A 310 0.95 -20.60 21.58
C CYS A 310 0.94 -19.07 21.64
N THR A 311 1.24 -18.49 22.80
CA THR A 311 1.35 -17.03 22.99
C THR A 311 2.78 -16.66 23.34
N MET A 312 3.37 -15.76 22.58
CA MET A 312 4.70 -15.21 22.87
C MET A 312 4.59 -14.15 23.98
N VAL A 313 5.35 -14.36 25.05
CA VAL A 313 5.38 -13.51 26.25
C VAL A 313 6.83 -13.24 26.70
N ASP A 314 7.02 -12.28 27.60
CA ASP A 314 8.29 -12.11 28.32
C ASP A 314 8.46 -13.17 29.44
N ARG A 315 9.57 -13.10 30.20
CA ARG A 315 9.85 -14.06 31.29
C ARG A 315 8.82 -13.96 32.43
N GLU A 316 8.20 -12.80 32.56
CA GLU A 316 7.20 -12.49 33.57
C GLU A 316 5.76 -12.82 33.09
N GLY A 317 5.60 -13.36 31.88
CA GLY A 317 4.31 -13.72 31.30
C GLY A 317 3.51 -12.54 30.74
N ARG A 318 4.15 -11.40 30.48
CA ARG A 318 3.51 -10.20 29.92
C ARG A 318 3.74 -10.12 28.40
N PRO A 319 2.87 -9.40 27.67
CA PRO A 319 3.08 -9.17 26.25
C PRO A 319 4.38 -8.40 25.97
N LEU A 320 5.10 -8.80 24.93
CA LEU A 320 6.26 -8.05 24.44
C LEU A 320 5.79 -6.77 23.74
N THR A 321 6.32 -5.62 24.16
CA THR A 321 5.93 -4.29 23.63
C THR A 321 6.81 -3.80 22.49
N ASP A 322 7.93 -4.48 22.21
CA ASP A 322 8.84 -4.15 21.11
C ASP A 322 8.42 -4.93 19.85
N GLU A 323 7.75 -4.25 18.94
CA GLU A 323 7.14 -4.82 17.73
C GLU A 323 8.18 -5.45 16.79
N VAL A 324 9.30 -4.77 16.54
CA VAL A 324 10.38 -5.27 15.66
C VAL A 324 10.98 -6.56 16.21
N LYS A 325 11.17 -6.60 17.54
CA LYS A 325 11.70 -7.77 18.21
C LYS A 325 10.68 -8.91 18.30
N LEU A 326 9.40 -8.58 18.51
CA LEU A 326 8.30 -9.53 18.51
C LEU A 326 8.21 -10.24 17.16
N GLU A 327 8.25 -9.51 16.04
CA GLU A 327 8.15 -10.11 14.71
C GLU A 327 9.29 -11.09 14.44
N LYS A 328 10.52 -10.72 14.84
CA LYS A 328 11.66 -11.63 14.76
C LYS A 328 11.47 -12.91 15.58
N TYR A 329 10.83 -12.82 16.75
CA TYR A 329 10.52 -14.00 17.56
C TYR A 329 9.38 -14.81 16.95
N MET A 330 8.37 -14.17 16.38
CA MET A 330 7.25 -14.85 15.73
C MET A 330 7.71 -15.64 14.49
N GLU A 331 8.62 -15.09 13.68
CA GLU A 331 9.23 -15.82 12.57
C GLU A 331 10.01 -17.07 13.02
N LYS A 332 10.73 -16.98 14.15
CA LYS A 332 11.41 -18.16 14.72
C LYS A 332 10.44 -19.14 15.35
N LEU A 333 9.36 -18.67 15.97
CA LEU A 333 8.31 -19.52 16.51
C LEU A 333 7.58 -20.28 15.39
N LYS A 334 7.27 -19.62 14.27
CA LYS A 334 6.71 -20.23 13.06
C LYS A 334 7.54 -21.43 12.60
N LEU A 335 8.85 -21.22 12.47
CA LEU A 335 9.80 -22.28 12.06
C LEU A 335 9.89 -23.40 13.11
N ALA A 336 9.89 -23.05 14.41
CA ALA A 336 9.93 -24.03 15.50
C ALA A 336 8.67 -24.90 15.50
N ILE A 337 7.48 -24.31 15.34
CA ILE A 337 6.20 -25.03 15.26
C ILE A 337 6.20 -25.93 14.03
N GLY A 338 6.44 -25.36 12.84
CA GLY A 338 6.40 -26.09 11.59
C GLY A 338 7.29 -27.34 11.60
N THR A 339 8.53 -27.20 12.09
CA THR A 339 9.49 -28.32 12.14
C THR A 339 9.32 -29.27 13.33
N SER A 340 8.53 -28.88 14.32
CA SER A 340 8.20 -29.74 15.45
C SER A 340 7.04 -30.66 15.09
N LEU A 341 5.97 -30.14 14.50
CA LEU A 341 4.73 -30.88 14.30
C LEU A 341 4.79 -31.93 13.18
N ARG A 342 3.82 -32.85 13.18
CA ARG A 342 3.69 -33.88 12.15
C ARG A 342 3.03 -33.29 10.90
N LYS A 343 3.20 -33.97 9.77
CA LYS A 343 2.58 -33.58 8.49
C LYS A 343 1.05 -33.52 8.51
N GLY A 344 0.40 -34.27 9.39
CA GLY A 344 -1.05 -34.27 9.55
C GLY A 344 -1.59 -33.17 10.48
N ASP A 345 -0.71 -32.35 11.06
CA ASP A 345 -1.10 -31.24 11.93
C ASP A 345 -1.15 -29.93 11.11
N PHE A 346 -1.97 -28.99 11.58
CA PHE A 346 -2.16 -27.69 10.94
C PHE A 346 -1.80 -26.57 11.90
N TYR A 347 -1.29 -25.44 11.39
CA TYR A 347 -1.09 -24.25 12.21
C TYR A 347 -1.24 -22.96 11.41
N THR A 348 -1.64 -21.91 12.11
CA THR A 348 -1.90 -20.59 11.52
C THR A 348 -1.51 -19.48 12.49
N ARG A 349 -1.21 -18.29 11.96
CA ARG A 349 -1.02 -17.09 12.77
C ARG A 349 -2.41 -16.62 13.22
N TYR A 350 -2.64 -16.56 14.53
CA TYR A 350 -3.93 -16.16 15.11
C TYR A 350 -3.96 -14.69 15.55
N GLY A 351 -2.79 -14.12 15.85
CA GLY A 351 -2.65 -12.71 16.21
C GLY A 351 -1.19 -12.25 16.15
N MET A 352 -0.94 -11.01 16.58
CA MET A 352 0.39 -10.40 16.52
C MET A 352 1.45 -11.23 17.26
N ASN A 353 1.10 -11.82 18.40
CA ASN A 353 1.99 -12.63 19.23
C ASN A 353 1.50 -14.09 19.40
N GLN A 354 0.61 -14.58 18.53
CA GLN A 354 -0.07 -15.86 18.73
C GLN A 354 -0.07 -16.76 17.48
N TYR A 355 0.21 -18.05 17.72
CA TYR A 355 -0.04 -19.12 16.76
C TYR A 355 -1.08 -20.09 17.31
N LEU A 356 -1.98 -20.53 16.45
CA LEU A 356 -2.97 -21.55 16.75
C LEU A 356 -2.62 -22.82 15.96
N MET A 357 -2.74 -23.97 16.60
CA MET A 357 -2.40 -25.27 16.07
C MET A 357 -3.56 -26.23 16.25
N LEU A 358 -3.81 -27.07 15.24
CA LEU A 358 -4.74 -28.18 15.28
C LEU A 358 -3.94 -29.49 15.20
N LEU A 359 -3.93 -30.21 16.31
CA LEU A 359 -3.11 -31.39 16.55
C LEU A 359 -3.96 -32.65 16.40
N ASN A 360 -3.66 -33.50 15.42
CA ASN A 360 -4.52 -34.62 15.05
C ASN A 360 -3.98 -35.98 15.50
N GLY A 361 -4.86 -36.85 16.01
CA GLY A 361 -4.53 -38.24 16.36
C GLY A 361 -3.54 -38.37 17.52
N LEU A 362 -3.67 -37.50 18.53
CA LEU A 362 -2.79 -37.41 19.70
C LEU A 362 -3.61 -37.51 20.98
N ARG A 363 -3.02 -38.01 22.07
CA ARG A 363 -3.61 -37.93 23.41
C ARG A 363 -3.20 -36.63 24.08
N LEU A 364 -3.94 -36.18 25.10
CA LEU A 364 -3.61 -34.95 25.84
C LEU A 364 -2.18 -34.98 26.40
N GLU A 365 -1.70 -36.13 26.87
CA GLU A 365 -0.33 -36.32 27.38
C GLU A 365 0.74 -36.05 26.30
N ASP A 366 0.43 -36.35 25.04
CA ASP A 366 1.34 -36.12 23.90
C ASP A 366 1.50 -34.62 23.59
N CYS A 367 0.56 -33.77 24.04
CA CYS A 367 0.64 -32.31 23.85
C CYS A 367 1.81 -31.70 24.62
N VAL A 368 2.16 -32.23 25.80
CA VAL A 368 3.31 -31.75 26.59
C VAL A 368 4.63 -32.05 25.88
N ILE A 369 4.73 -33.21 25.22
CA ILE A 369 5.90 -33.58 24.41
C ILE A 369 6.07 -32.61 23.24
N ILE A 370 4.97 -32.20 22.62
CA ILE A 370 4.97 -31.22 21.53
C ILE A 370 5.46 -29.86 22.03
N GLN A 371 4.97 -29.39 23.17
CA GLN A 371 5.42 -28.13 23.79
C GLN A 371 6.94 -28.13 24.02
N HIS A 372 7.48 -29.17 24.67
CA HIS A 372 8.92 -29.29 24.91
C HIS A 372 9.75 -29.30 23.62
N ARG A 373 9.24 -29.91 22.56
CA ARG A 373 9.92 -29.94 21.26
C ARG A 373 9.92 -28.57 20.60
N ILE A 374 8.81 -27.84 20.67
CA ILE A 374 8.70 -26.46 20.17
C ILE A 374 9.67 -25.57 20.96
N ASP A 375 9.66 -25.65 22.29
CA ASP A 375 10.57 -24.92 23.16
C ASP A 375 12.04 -25.19 22.80
N GLY A 376 12.43 -26.46 22.70
CA GLY A 376 13.80 -26.85 22.37
C GLY A 376 14.26 -26.34 20.99
N ARG A 377 13.38 -26.43 19.98
CA ARG A 377 13.62 -25.88 18.64
C ARG A 377 13.73 -24.37 18.65
N PHE A 378 12.83 -23.69 19.36
CA PHE A 378 12.83 -22.24 19.47
C PHE A 378 14.13 -21.73 20.14
N LEU A 379 14.56 -22.37 21.23
CA LEU A 379 15.80 -22.06 21.93
C LEU A 379 17.05 -22.29 21.07
N SER A 380 17.04 -23.32 20.21
CA SER A 380 18.16 -23.61 19.30
C SER A 380 18.52 -22.48 18.35
N PHE A 381 17.63 -21.50 18.15
CA PHE A 381 17.91 -20.32 17.32
C PHE A 381 18.80 -19.28 18.01
N GLY A 382 19.27 -19.53 19.25
CA GLY A 382 20.28 -18.69 19.92
C GLY A 382 19.77 -17.30 20.29
N LEU A 383 18.46 -17.15 20.46
CA LEU A 383 17.83 -15.89 20.84
C LEU A 383 18.16 -15.56 22.30
N LYS A 384 18.61 -14.33 22.59
CA LYS A 384 18.89 -13.88 23.97
C LYS A 384 17.61 -14.05 24.82
N ALA A 385 17.72 -14.81 25.90
CA ALA A 385 16.63 -15.34 26.71
C ALA A 385 15.81 -14.25 27.43
N ARG A 386 14.90 -13.56 26.71
CA ARG A 386 13.90 -12.63 27.29
C ARG A 386 12.49 -12.89 26.78
N ALA A 387 12.25 -14.08 26.23
CA ALA A 387 10.95 -14.48 25.71
C ALA A 387 10.64 -15.91 26.17
N ALA A 388 9.37 -16.18 26.41
CA ALA A 388 8.82 -17.48 26.75
C ALA A 388 7.56 -17.73 25.92
N ILE A 389 7.15 -19.01 25.82
CA ILE A 389 5.96 -19.42 25.09
C ILE A 389 4.95 -19.95 26.11
N GLU A 390 3.78 -19.30 26.17
CA GLU A 390 2.65 -19.80 26.95
C GLU A 390 1.77 -20.69 26.05
N TYR A 391 1.42 -21.87 26.55
CA TYR A 391 0.59 -22.84 25.84
C TYR A 391 -0.78 -22.99 26.50
N LYS A 392 -1.85 -22.97 25.69
CA LYS A 392 -3.21 -23.35 26.11
C LYS A 392 -3.71 -24.45 25.19
N VAL A 393 -4.21 -25.54 25.77
CA VAL A 393 -4.67 -26.72 25.03
C VAL A 393 -6.12 -27.01 25.37
N GLN A 394 -6.94 -27.27 24.34
CA GLN A 394 -8.34 -27.68 24.47
C GLN A 394 -8.67 -28.79 23.48
N PRO A 395 -9.60 -29.71 23.79
CA PRO A 395 -10.15 -30.62 22.79
C PRO A 395 -10.76 -29.85 21.61
N ALA A 396 -10.57 -30.34 20.39
CA ALA A 396 -11.13 -29.72 19.18
C ALA A 396 -12.64 -29.98 19.04
N ALA A 397 -13.16 -31.03 19.66
CA ALA A 397 -14.59 -31.30 19.79
C ALA A 397 -14.89 -31.73 21.23
N GLU A 398 -16.06 -31.37 21.76
CA GLU A 398 -16.50 -31.84 23.08
C GLU A 398 -16.85 -33.33 22.99
N ASP A 399 -15.95 -34.20 23.47
CA ASP A 399 -16.32 -35.59 23.74
C ASP A 399 -17.35 -35.64 24.88
N SER A 400 -18.39 -36.45 24.70
CA SER A 400 -19.49 -36.69 25.64
C SER A 400 -19.09 -37.54 26.86
N LEU A 401 -18.01 -37.16 27.54
CA LEU A 401 -17.52 -37.80 28.78
C LEU A 401 -17.30 -36.75 29.90
N PRO A 402 -17.52 -37.12 31.17
CA PRO A 402 -17.90 -36.18 32.22
C PRO A 402 -16.79 -35.19 32.56
N LYS A 403 -17.22 -33.95 32.88
CA LYS A 403 -16.42 -32.83 33.37
C LYS A 403 -15.63 -33.21 34.63
N GLU A 404 -14.46 -33.81 34.47
CA GLU A 404 -13.41 -33.71 35.46
C GLU A 404 -12.57 -32.48 35.14
N ASN A 405 -12.43 -31.59 36.12
CA ASN A 405 -11.65 -30.36 36.03
C ASN A 405 -10.22 -30.68 35.56
N ILE A 406 -9.92 -30.41 34.29
CA ILE A 406 -8.56 -30.58 33.76
C ILE A 406 -7.70 -29.43 34.30
N THR A 407 -6.82 -29.78 35.22
CA THR A 407 -5.84 -28.91 35.86
C THR A 407 -4.91 -28.25 34.83
N PHE A 408 -4.74 -26.93 34.93
CA PHE A 408 -3.75 -26.16 34.19
C PHE A 408 -2.33 -26.53 34.66
N THR A 409 -1.56 -27.25 33.86
CA THR A 409 -0.10 -27.24 34.01
C THR A 409 0.42 -25.93 33.42
N LYS A 410 0.63 -24.93 34.29
CA LYS A 410 1.61 -23.87 34.04
C LYS A 410 2.99 -24.52 34.01
N THR A 411 3.42 -25.01 32.87
CA THR A 411 4.85 -25.18 32.60
C THR A 411 5.43 -23.81 32.29
N ASN A 412 5.64 -23.01 33.35
CA ASN A 412 6.58 -21.90 33.25
C ASN A 412 7.95 -22.52 33.06
N SER A 413 8.41 -22.65 31.81
CA SER A 413 9.83 -22.81 31.54
C SER A 413 10.51 -21.47 31.82
N LEU A 414 10.77 -21.22 33.11
CA LEU A 414 11.64 -20.13 33.53
C LEU A 414 13.06 -20.56 33.18
N TRP A 415 13.59 -19.98 32.11
CA TRP A 415 14.95 -20.23 31.64
C TRP A 415 15.89 -19.26 32.36
N ASP A 416 16.84 -19.76 33.14
CA ASP A 416 17.96 -18.96 33.69
C ASP A 416 18.89 -18.48 32.56
#